data_AF-A0A929K4K6-F1
#
_entry.id   AF-A0A929K4K6-F1
#
_cell.length_a   1.000
_cell.length_b   1.000
_cell.length_c   1.000
_cell.angle_alpha   90.00
_cell.angle_beta   90.00
_cell.angle_gamma   90.00
#
_symmetry.space_group_name_H-M   'P 1'
#
loop_
_entity.id
_entity.type
_entity.pdbx_description
1 polymer ?
#
loop_
_entity_poly.entity_id
_entity_poly.type
_entity_poly.pdbx_seq_one_letter_code
_entity_poly.pdbx_strand_id
1 'polypeptide(L)'
;SDQTSCHAPYNGGYCPQGISFEKRTELLKTDRVTFKQLVDKSLRRHFELIKTLVDKGAYFFDYGNSFMKAVYDAGVREISKNGIDEKDGFIFPSYVEDIMGPQIFDFGYGPFRWVCLSGEHKDLIKTDRAAMEFIDPNRRAQDRDNYVWIRDAEKNRLVVGTQARILYQDAAGRVNIALRFNEMVRNGEVGPIMLGRDHHDA
;
A
#
# COMPACT_ATOMS: atom_id res chain seq x y z
N SER A 1 1.34 -4.95 -11.55
CA SER A 1 2.07 -5.00 -10.27
C SER A 1 1.96 -6.40 -9.68
N ASP A 2 2.72 -6.71 -8.62
CA ASP A 2 2.69 -7.96 -7.86
C ASP A 2 2.66 -7.64 -6.35
N GLN A 3 1.93 -8.43 -5.56
CA GLN A 3 1.84 -8.26 -4.10
C GLN A 3 1.95 -9.60 -3.36
N THR A 4 2.63 -10.58 -3.94
CA THR A 4 3.00 -11.80 -3.20
C THR A 4 3.95 -11.47 -2.05
N SER A 5 4.14 -12.35 -1.08
CA SER A 5 5.04 -12.08 0.07
C SER A 5 6.50 -12.40 -0.28
N CYS A 6 7.04 -11.73 -1.30
CA CYS A 6 8.41 -11.90 -1.80
C CYS A 6 9.50 -11.36 -0.86
N HIS A 7 9.13 -10.73 0.26
CA HIS A 7 10.05 -10.46 1.38
C HIS A 7 10.43 -11.74 2.14
N ALA A 8 9.67 -12.83 1.95
CA ALA A 8 9.91 -14.14 2.59
C ALA A 8 9.61 -15.32 1.63
N PRO A 9 10.14 -15.34 0.39
CA PRO A 9 9.67 -16.25 -0.65
C PRO A 9 10.00 -17.71 -0.31
N TYR A 10 11.16 -17.95 0.30
CA TYR A 10 11.64 -19.27 0.72
C TYR A 10 11.09 -19.75 2.09
N ASN A 11 10.25 -18.94 2.74
CA ASN A 11 9.59 -19.25 4.00
C ASN A 11 8.07 -19.39 3.84
N GLY A 12 7.59 -19.56 2.60
CA GLY A 12 6.17 -19.75 2.30
C GLY A 12 5.40 -18.48 1.95
N GLY A 13 6.10 -17.36 1.78
CA GLY A 13 5.51 -16.15 1.20
C GLY A 13 5.19 -16.25 -0.29
N TYR A 14 5.80 -17.22 -0.98
CA TYR A 14 5.59 -17.48 -2.41
C TYR A 14 5.19 -18.95 -2.63
N CYS A 15 4.15 -19.19 -3.42
CA CYS A 15 3.74 -20.54 -3.82
C CYS A 15 4.22 -20.82 -5.25
N PRO A 16 5.15 -21.79 -5.46
CA PRO A 16 5.62 -22.16 -6.77
C PRO A 16 4.51 -22.60 -7.73
N GLN A 17 4.68 -22.29 -9.01
CA GLN A 17 3.82 -22.80 -10.08
C GLN A 17 4.00 -24.32 -10.22
N GLY A 18 2.90 -25.03 -10.47
CA GLY A 18 2.90 -26.47 -10.77
C GLY A 18 2.74 -27.37 -9.55
N ILE A 19 2.53 -26.81 -8.36
CA ILE A 19 2.17 -27.56 -7.14
C ILE A 19 0.97 -26.92 -6.45
N SER A 20 0.24 -27.69 -5.63
CA SER A 20 -0.83 -27.16 -4.81
C SER A 20 -0.30 -26.40 -3.58
N PHE A 21 -1.16 -25.61 -2.96
CA PHE A 21 -0.84 -24.90 -1.72
C PHE A 21 -0.48 -25.86 -0.58
N GLU A 22 -1.18 -26.99 -0.49
CA GLU A 22 -0.93 -28.06 0.49
C GLU A 22 0.44 -28.67 0.24
N LYS A 23 0.76 -29.02 -1.01
CA LYS A 23 2.06 -29.60 -1.35
C LYS A 23 3.19 -28.62 -1.08
N ARG A 24 3.00 -27.34 -1.39
CA ARG A 24 3.94 -26.27 -1.02
C ARG A 24 4.20 -26.25 0.50
N THR A 25 3.13 -26.33 1.29
CA THR A 25 3.21 -26.28 2.76
C THR A 25 3.89 -27.53 3.34
N GLU A 26 3.67 -28.69 2.72
CA GLU A 26 4.37 -29.93 3.03
C GLU A 26 5.88 -29.79 2.77
N LEU A 27 6.27 -29.34 1.57
CA LEU A 27 7.68 -29.19 1.18
C LEU A 27 8.46 -28.23 2.07
N LEU A 28 7.82 -27.17 2.59
CA LEU A 28 8.45 -26.28 3.58
C LEU A 28 8.93 -27.02 4.83
N LYS A 29 8.28 -28.14 5.20
CA LYS A 29 8.63 -28.97 6.35
C LYS A 29 9.55 -30.13 5.98
N THR A 30 9.30 -30.74 4.83
CA THR A 30 9.91 -32.04 4.47
C THR A 30 11.11 -31.91 3.53
N ASP A 31 11.13 -30.92 2.63
CA ASP A 31 12.19 -30.75 1.63
C ASP A 31 12.32 -29.28 1.18
N ARG A 32 13.09 -28.52 1.96
CA ARG A 32 13.34 -27.10 1.69
C ARG A 32 14.20 -26.86 0.45
N VAL A 33 15.02 -27.83 0.05
CA VAL A 33 15.90 -27.71 -1.12
C VAL A 33 15.04 -27.74 -2.38
N THR A 34 14.18 -28.75 -2.51
CA THR A 34 13.23 -28.84 -3.62
C THR A 34 12.28 -27.64 -3.63
N PHE A 35 11.79 -27.21 -2.47
CA PHE A 35 10.94 -26.01 -2.38
C PHE A 35 11.65 -24.78 -2.96
N LYS A 36 12.90 -24.51 -2.55
CA LYS A 36 13.68 -23.38 -3.05
C LYS A 36 13.87 -23.44 -4.57
N GLN A 37 14.23 -24.60 -5.10
CA GLN A 37 14.39 -24.78 -6.55
C GLN A 37 13.10 -24.50 -7.33
N LEU A 38 11.95 -24.92 -6.80
CA LEU A 38 10.64 -24.64 -7.40
C LEU A 38 10.28 -23.16 -7.32
N VAL A 39 10.57 -22.49 -6.20
CA VAL A 39 10.40 -21.04 -6.04
C VAL A 39 11.26 -20.30 -7.08
N ASP A 40 12.55 -20.61 -7.19
CA ASP A 40 13.46 -19.95 -8.13
C ASP A 40 12.98 -20.13 -9.58
N LYS A 41 12.60 -21.35 -9.96
CA LYS A 41 12.03 -21.64 -11.28
C LYS A 41 10.77 -20.82 -11.56
N SER A 42 9.90 -20.69 -10.55
CA SER A 42 8.63 -19.96 -10.68
C SER A 42 8.83 -18.45 -10.75
N LEU A 43 9.78 -17.89 -9.98
CA LEU A 43 10.12 -16.46 -10.01
C LEU A 43 10.70 -16.06 -11.37
N ARG A 44 11.61 -16.88 -11.92
CA ARG A 44 12.13 -16.70 -13.28
C ARG A 44 10.98 -16.64 -14.30
N ARG A 45 10.08 -17.62 -14.24
CA ARG A 45 8.93 -17.69 -15.15
C ARG A 45 7.96 -16.51 -14.96
N HIS A 46 7.73 -16.09 -13.73
CA HIS A 46 6.89 -14.93 -13.42
C HIS A 46 7.47 -13.66 -14.05
N PHE A 47 8.77 -13.44 -13.90
CA PHE A 47 9.47 -12.32 -14.51
C PHE A 47 9.42 -12.35 -16.05
N GLU A 48 9.67 -13.50 -16.68
CA GLU A 48 9.55 -13.65 -18.15
C GLU A 48 8.17 -13.23 -18.67
N LEU A 49 7.11 -13.62 -17.97
CA LEU A 49 5.74 -13.27 -18.34
C LEU A 49 5.47 -11.77 -18.15
N ILE A 50 5.94 -11.17 -17.05
CA ILE A 50 5.85 -9.72 -16.84
C ILE A 50 6.56 -8.98 -17.96
N LYS A 51 7.81 -9.35 -18.27
CA LYS A 51 8.59 -8.75 -19.35
C LYS A 51 7.86 -8.86 -20.70
N THR A 52 7.31 -10.02 -21.01
CA THR A 52 6.48 -10.22 -22.22
C THR A 52 5.27 -9.28 -22.28
N LEU A 53 4.63 -8.99 -21.15
CA LEU A 53 3.50 -8.05 -21.10
C LEU A 53 3.97 -6.60 -21.23
N VAL A 54 5.08 -6.25 -20.60
CA VAL A 54 5.69 -4.91 -20.69
C VAL A 54 6.14 -4.62 -22.12
N ASP A 55 6.76 -5.59 -22.80
CA ASP A 55 7.15 -5.48 -24.21
C ASP A 55 5.94 -5.28 -25.14
N LYS A 56 4.72 -5.65 -24.68
CA LYS A 56 3.44 -5.41 -25.37
C LYS A 56 2.75 -4.11 -24.95
N GLY A 57 3.41 -3.27 -24.14
CA GLY A 57 2.91 -1.97 -23.70
C GLY A 57 2.19 -1.97 -22.36
N ALA A 58 2.21 -3.07 -21.59
CA ALA A 58 1.69 -3.03 -20.23
C ALA A 58 2.63 -2.22 -19.31
N TYR A 59 2.07 -1.35 -18.47
CA TYR A 59 2.82 -0.67 -17.43
C TYR A 59 2.90 -1.56 -16.18
N PHE A 60 4.12 -1.95 -15.79
CA PHE A 60 4.39 -2.72 -14.57
C PHE A 60 5.23 -1.88 -13.60
N PHE A 61 4.90 -2.00 -12.32
CA PHE A 61 5.64 -1.41 -11.20
C PHE A 61 5.65 -2.38 -10.02
N ASP A 62 6.73 -2.37 -9.23
CA ASP A 62 6.90 -3.16 -8.01
C ASP A 62 6.14 -2.54 -6.84
N TYR A 63 5.42 -3.34 -6.06
CA TYR A 63 4.55 -2.84 -4.97
C TYR A 63 5.25 -2.78 -3.59
N GLY A 64 6.59 -2.83 -3.56
CA GLY A 64 7.34 -2.80 -2.30
C GLY A 64 7.31 -4.13 -1.53
N ASN A 65 7.10 -5.25 -2.22
CA ASN A 65 7.05 -6.59 -1.63
C ASN A 65 8.35 -7.39 -1.81
N SER A 66 9.42 -6.75 -2.28
CA SER A 66 10.72 -7.35 -2.61
C SER A 66 10.71 -8.33 -3.79
N PHE A 67 9.71 -8.26 -4.68
CA PHE A 67 9.62 -9.16 -5.84
C PHE A 67 10.85 -9.09 -6.74
N MET A 68 11.29 -7.89 -7.14
CA MET A 68 12.44 -7.76 -8.04
C MET A 68 13.74 -8.30 -7.44
N LYS A 69 13.95 -8.10 -6.13
CA LYS A 69 15.08 -8.67 -5.40
C LYS A 69 15.02 -10.20 -5.37
N ALA A 70 13.83 -10.77 -5.12
CA ALA A 70 13.65 -12.22 -5.13
C ALA A 70 13.93 -12.83 -6.52
N VAL A 71 13.51 -12.15 -7.60
CA VAL A 71 13.82 -12.57 -8.98
C VAL A 71 15.32 -12.52 -9.27
N TYR A 72 16.00 -11.46 -8.82
CA TYR A 72 17.45 -11.33 -8.93
C TYR A 72 18.18 -12.46 -8.18
N ASP A 73 17.77 -12.75 -6.94
CA ASP A 73 18.33 -13.83 -6.12
C ASP A 73 18.05 -15.22 -6.70
N ALA A 74 16.93 -15.38 -7.40
CA ALA A 74 16.62 -16.57 -8.18
C ALA A 74 17.54 -16.71 -9.41
N GLY A 75 18.41 -15.75 -9.71
CA GLY A 75 19.45 -15.83 -10.74
C GLY A 75 19.19 -15.03 -12.01
N VAL A 76 18.15 -14.21 -12.06
CA VAL A 76 17.85 -13.36 -13.21
C VAL A 76 18.64 -12.05 -13.09
N ARG A 77 19.84 -11.99 -13.68
CA ARG A 77 20.71 -10.79 -13.58
C ARG A 77 20.18 -9.60 -14.38
N GLU A 78 19.46 -9.85 -15.48
CA GLU A 78 18.92 -8.79 -16.35
C GLU A 78 17.85 -7.91 -15.70
N ILE A 79 17.32 -8.30 -14.52
CA ILE A 79 16.40 -7.44 -13.77
C ILE A 79 17.14 -6.29 -13.07
N SER A 80 18.45 -6.42 -12.82
CA SER A 80 19.28 -5.33 -12.29
C SER A 80 19.53 -4.30 -13.38
N LYS A 81 19.46 -3.00 -13.04
CA LYS A 81 19.74 -1.92 -14.00
C LYS A 81 21.19 -1.93 -14.48
N ASN A 82 22.14 -2.30 -13.62
CA ASN A 82 23.57 -2.35 -13.97
C ASN A 82 24.05 -3.75 -14.38
N GLY A 83 23.22 -4.78 -14.18
CA GLY A 83 23.52 -6.18 -14.51
C GLY A 83 24.57 -6.85 -13.60
N ILE A 84 25.08 -6.14 -12.59
CA ILE A 84 26.16 -6.58 -11.68
C ILE A 84 25.60 -6.85 -10.28
N ASP A 85 24.94 -5.87 -9.69
CA ASP A 85 24.39 -5.88 -8.34
C ASP A 85 23.06 -5.13 -8.23
N GLU A 86 22.47 -5.08 -7.03
CA GLU A 86 21.18 -4.43 -6.75
C GLU A 86 21.31 -2.93 -6.41
N LYS A 87 22.51 -2.34 -6.44
CA LYS A 87 22.73 -0.99 -5.87
C LYS A 87 22.10 0.12 -6.68
N ASP A 88 22.01 -0.04 -8.00
CA ASP A 88 21.36 0.92 -8.90
C ASP A 88 19.85 0.64 -9.05
N GLY A 89 19.32 -0.32 -8.28
CA GLY A 89 17.95 -0.79 -8.37
C GLY A 89 17.69 -1.70 -9.57
N PHE A 90 16.40 -1.84 -9.90
CA PHE A 90 15.91 -2.81 -10.87
C PHE A 90 15.18 -2.14 -12.04
N ILE A 91 15.03 -2.86 -13.15
CA ILE A 91 14.53 -2.31 -14.43
C ILE A 91 13.09 -1.81 -14.39
N PHE A 92 12.26 -2.30 -13.47
CA PHE A 92 10.91 -1.80 -13.29
C PHE A 92 10.86 -0.76 -12.17
N PRO A 93 10.05 0.30 -12.34
CA PRO A 93 9.89 1.30 -11.29
C PRO A 93 9.30 0.69 -10.02
N SER A 94 9.73 1.19 -8.87
CA SER A 94 9.05 0.97 -7.59
C SER A 94 7.83 1.89 -7.49
N TYR A 95 6.73 1.39 -6.92
CA TYR A 95 5.56 2.19 -6.54
C TYR A 95 5.96 3.43 -5.74
N VAL A 96 6.96 3.29 -4.86
CA VAL A 96 7.41 4.40 -4.01
C VAL A 96 8.16 5.44 -4.83
N GLU A 97 9.07 5.02 -5.69
CA GLU A 97 9.93 5.95 -6.45
C GLU A 97 9.18 6.63 -7.60
N ASP A 98 8.24 5.93 -8.23
CA ASP A 98 7.60 6.38 -9.47
C ASP A 98 6.24 7.03 -9.25
N ILE A 99 5.53 6.64 -8.17
CA ILE A 99 4.19 7.16 -7.87
C ILE A 99 4.19 7.90 -6.53
N MET A 100 4.51 7.23 -5.42
CA MET A 100 4.32 7.83 -4.10
C MET A 100 5.21 9.03 -3.84
N GLY A 101 6.52 8.93 -4.09
CA GLY A 101 7.47 10.02 -3.89
C GLY A 101 7.05 11.26 -4.68
N PRO A 102 7.16 11.24 -6.02
CA PRO A 102 7.03 12.45 -6.83
C PRO A 102 5.62 13.03 -6.86
N GLN A 103 4.57 12.21 -6.66
CA GLN A 103 3.18 12.66 -6.79
C GLN A 103 2.44 12.79 -5.46
N ILE A 104 2.92 12.19 -4.37
CA ILE A 104 2.17 12.11 -3.11
C ILE A 104 3.01 12.65 -1.94
N PHE A 105 4.12 11.99 -1.59
CA PHE A 105 4.96 12.32 -0.43
C PHE A 105 5.73 13.63 -0.61
N ASP A 106 6.26 13.92 -1.79
CA ASP A 106 6.97 15.19 -2.05
C ASP A 106 6.05 16.42 -1.88
N PHE A 107 4.73 16.20 -1.94
CA PHE A 107 3.71 17.21 -1.67
C PHE A 107 3.10 17.11 -0.26
N GLY A 108 3.65 16.27 0.60
CA GLY A 108 3.24 16.07 1.99
C GLY A 108 1.97 15.26 2.18
N TYR A 109 1.38 14.72 1.10
CA TYR A 109 0.23 13.83 1.24
C TYR A 109 0.66 12.53 1.87
N GLY A 110 -0.10 12.06 2.84
CA GLY A 110 0.17 10.80 3.50
C GLY A 110 -0.95 10.42 4.45
N PRO A 111 -0.86 9.24 5.08
CA PRO A 111 -1.98 8.61 5.77
C PRO A 111 -2.37 9.40 7.02
N PHE A 112 -3.41 10.23 6.92
CA PHE A 112 -4.02 10.92 8.04
C PHE A 112 -5.17 10.07 8.60
N ARG A 113 -5.08 9.71 9.88
CA ARG A 113 -6.02 8.82 10.55
C ARG A 113 -6.61 9.48 11.78
N TRP A 114 -7.85 9.12 12.09
CA TRP A 114 -8.45 9.45 13.37
C TRP A 114 -9.33 8.32 13.92
N VAL A 115 -9.54 8.35 15.23
CA VAL A 115 -10.40 7.43 15.97
C VAL A 115 -11.31 8.23 16.89
N CYS A 116 -12.63 8.01 16.80
CA CYS A 116 -13.61 8.58 17.72
C CYS A 116 -13.63 7.76 19.02
N LEU A 117 -13.14 8.33 20.12
CA LEU A 117 -13.00 7.63 21.41
C LEU A 117 -14.33 7.45 22.15
N SER A 118 -15.41 8.11 21.69
CA SER A 118 -16.77 7.81 22.12
C SER A 118 -17.22 6.40 21.75
N GLY A 119 -16.61 5.80 20.72
CA GLY A 119 -17.04 4.53 20.14
C GLY A 119 -18.36 4.63 19.35
N GLU A 120 -18.94 5.82 19.23
CA GLU A 120 -20.22 6.02 18.57
C GLU A 120 -20.06 6.22 17.06
N HIS A 121 -20.76 5.42 16.27
CA HIS A 121 -20.70 5.51 14.80
C HIS A 121 -21.16 6.88 14.26
N LYS A 122 -22.08 7.55 14.96
CA LYS A 122 -22.56 8.89 14.60
C LYS A 122 -21.44 9.94 14.62
N ASP A 123 -20.43 9.78 15.47
CA ASP A 123 -19.28 10.68 15.54
C ASP A 123 -18.36 10.46 14.33
N LEU A 124 -18.23 9.22 13.86
CA LEU A 124 -17.51 8.91 12.63
C LEU A 124 -18.17 9.56 11.42
N ILE A 125 -19.50 9.47 11.30
CA ILE A 125 -20.26 10.14 10.21
C ILE A 125 -20.04 11.66 10.25
N LYS A 126 -20.07 12.27 11.44
CA LYS A 126 -19.85 13.72 11.60
C LYS A 126 -18.42 14.11 11.23
N THR A 127 -17.43 13.35 11.69
CA THR A 127 -16.02 13.62 11.39
C THR A 127 -15.68 13.37 9.92
N ASP A 128 -16.29 12.37 9.26
CA ASP A 128 -16.17 12.16 7.82
C ASP A 128 -16.67 13.39 7.03
N ARG A 129 -17.85 13.91 7.40
CA ARG A 129 -18.40 15.14 6.77
C ARG A 129 -17.51 16.35 7.01
N ALA A 130 -17.10 16.57 8.25
CA ALA A 130 -16.22 17.68 8.61
C ALA A 130 -14.86 17.60 7.91
N ALA A 131 -14.27 16.42 7.77
CA ALA A 131 -13.03 16.25 7.02
C ALA A 131 -13.23 16.56 5.52
N MET A 132 -14.32 16.07 4.94
CA MET A 132 -14.67 16.27 3.52
C MET A 132 -14.85 17.75 3.16
N GLU A 133 -15.35 18.59 4.08
CA GLU A 133 -15.52 20.04 3.87
C GLU A 133 -14.20 20.79 3.61
N PHE A 134 -13.07 20.26 4.08
CA PHE A 134 -11.74 20.87 3.92
C PHE A 134 -10.96 20.34 2.72
N ILE A 135 -11.54 19.43 1.92
CA ILE A 135 -10.90 18.86 0.74
C ILE A 135 -11.52 19.50 -0.50
N ASP A 136 -10.77 20.35 -1.19
CA ASP A 136 -11.18 20.91 -2.48
C ASP A 136 -10.81 19.94 -3.62
N PRO A 137 -11.80 19.23 -4.23
CA PRO A 137 -11.53 18.23 -5.27
C PRO A 137 -11.01 18.84 -6.59
N ASN A 138 -10.98 20.16 -6.74
CA ASN A 138 -10.45 20.83 -7.94
C ASN A 138 -9.01 21.33 -7.76
N ARG A 139 -8.50 21.31 -6.53
CA ARG A 139 -7.16 21.83 -6.22
C ARG A 139 -6.07 20.94 -6.82
N ARG A 140 -6.13 19.62 -6.55
CA ARG A 140 -5.19 18.61 -7.08
C ARG A 140 -5.87 17.25 -7.27
N ALA A 141 -5.23 16.36 -8.03
CA ALA A 141 -5.71 15.00 -8.23
C ALA A 141 -5.82 14.24 -6.89
N GLN A 142 -4.85 14.39 -6.01
CA GLN A 142 -4.86 13.75 -4.68
C GLN A 142 -6.03 14.23 -3.83
N ASP A 143 -6.39 15.51 -3.89
CA ASP A 143 -7.57 16.02 -3.17
C ASP A 143 -8.85 15.42 -3.72
N ARG A 144 -8.98 15.36 -5.05
CA ARG A 144 -10.13 14.72 -5.71
C ARG A 144 -10.27 13.26 -5.30
N ASP A 145 -9.18 12.51 -5.30
CA ASP A 145 -9.19 11.08 -4.98
C ASP A 145 -9.59 10.86 -3.51
N ASN A 146 -9.07 11.69 -2.60
CA ASN A 146 -9.42 11.63 -1.17
C ASN A 146 -10.83 12.13 -0.86
N TYR A 147 -11.33 13.12 -1.62
CA TYR A 147 -12.73 13.58 -1.54
C TYR A 147 -13.69 12.47 -1.96
N VAL A 148 -13.43 11.82 -3.11
CA VAL A 148 -14.23 10.69 -3.60
C VAL A 148 -14.21 9.54 -2.59
N TRP A 149 -13.03 9.24 -2.06
CA TRP A 149 -12.86 8.23 -1.02
C TRP A 149 -13.73 8.52 0.21
N ILE A 150 -13.56 9.68 0.87
CA ILE A 150 -14.28 9.97 2.11
C ILE A 150 -15.80 10.04 1.92
N ARG A 151 -16.26 10.54 0.76
CA ARG A 151 -17.68 10.56 0.37
C ARG A 151 -18.30 9.15 0.35
N ASP A 152 -17.55 8.17 -0.13
CA ASP A 152 -18.03 6.80 -0.32
C ASP A 152 -17.58 5.82 0.77
N ALA A 153 -16.69 6.23 1.67
CA ALA A 153 -16.06 5.37 2.66
C ALA A 153 -17.07 4.66 3.58
N GLU A 154 -18.20 5.32 3.88
CA GLU A 154 -19.29 4.75 4.68
C GLU A 154 -20.01 3.61 3.95
N LYS A 155 -20.26 3.75 2.65
CA LYS A 155 -20.95 2.74 1.82
C LYS A 155 -20.19 1.42 1.77
N ASN A 156 -18.86 1.49 1.89
CA ASN A 156 -17.97 0.34 1.83
C ASN A 156 -17.92 -0.49 3.14
N ARG A 157 -18.46 0.02 4.26
CA ARG A 157 -18.57 -0.72 5.54
C ARG A 157 -17.25 -1.35 6.01
N LEU A 158 -16.16 -0.59 5.93
CA LEU A 158 -14.79 -1.05 6.24
C LEU A 158 -14.41 -0.92 7.73
N VAL A 159 -15.30 -0.40 8.57
CA VAL A 159 -15.04 -0.20 9.99
C VAL A 159 -15.09 -1.55 10.72
N VAL A 160 -14.00 -1.91 11.39
CA VAL A 160 -13.91 -3.10 12.25
C VAL A 160 -13.34 -2.65 13.60
N GLY A 161 -14.08 -2.90 14.69
CA GLY A 161 -13.67 -2.49 16.03
C GLY A 161 -13.94 -1.01 16.29
N THR A 162 -12.88 -0.22 16.49
CA THR A 162 -13.00 1.20 16.83
C THR A 162 -13.52 2.04 15.66
N GLN A 163 -14.26 3.11 15.98
CA GLN A 163 -14.80 4.03 14.98
C GLN A 163 -13.67 4.90 14.43
N ALA A 164 -13.06 4.44 13.33
CA ALA A 164 -11.86 5.02 12.76
C ALA A 164 -12.00 5.25 11.25
N ARG A 165 -11.31 6.28 10.75
CA ARG A 165 -11.19 6.58 9.33
C ARG A 165 -9.75 6.93 9.00
N ILE A 166 -9.41 6.73 7.74
CA ILE A 166 -8.14 7.11 7.12
C ILE A 166 -8.44 7.83 5.82
N LEU A 167 -7.62 8.80 5.45
CA LEU A 167 -7.49 9.36 4.12
C LEU A 167 -6.10 9.99 3.98
N TYR A 168 -5.71 10.42 2.80
CA TYR A 168 -4.45 11.14 2.58
C TYR A 168 -4.68 12.65 2.53
N GLN A 169 -3.86 13.41 3.25
CA GLN A 169 -3.84 14.88 3.20
C GLN A 169 -2.43 15.43 3.34
N ASP A 170 -2.22 16.59 2.74
CA ASP A 170 -1.01 17.41 2.92
C ASP A 170 -0.97 18.09 4.30
N ALA A 171 0.14 18.76 4.61
CA ALA A 171 0.32 19.40 5.91
C ALA A 171 -0.79 20.40 6.26
N ALA A 172 -1.21 21.24 5.31
CA ALA A 172 -2.26 22.24 5.54
C ALA A 172 -3.63 21.58 5.76
N GLY A 173 -3.98 20.58 4.96
CA GLY A 173 -5.21 19.81 5.10
C GLY A 173 -5.29 19.10 6.46
N ARG A 174 -4.20 18.45 6.88
CA ARG A 174 -4.12 17.79 8.21
C ARG A 174 -4.38 18.79 9.35
N VAL A 175 -3.75 19.97 9.30
CA VAL A 175 -3.93 21.01 10.32
C VAL A 175 -5.38 21.52 10.35
N ASN A 176 -5.97 21.83 9.19
CA ASN A 176 -7.32 22.36 9.11
C ASN A 176 -8.37 21.36 9.63
N ILE A 177 -8.27 20.10 9.22
CA ILE A 177 -9.16 19.04 9.69
C ILE A 177 -8.99 18.82 11.20
N ALA A 178 -7.76 18.78 11.70
CA ALA A 178 -7.48 18.62 13.12
C ALA A 178 -8.07 19.76 13.97
N LEU A 179 -7.96 21.01 13.50
CA LEU A 179 -8.55 22.17 14.17
C LEU A 179 -10.09 22.08 14.19
N ARG A 180 -10.72 21.70 13.07
CA ARG A 180 -12.17 21.49 13.01
C ARG A 180 -12.63 20.40 13.98
N PHE A 181 -11.93 19.27 14.02
CA PHE A 181 -12.25 18.20 14.97
C PHE A 181 -12.13 18.67 16.43
N ASN A 182 -11.08 19.42 16.77
CA ASN A 182 -10.92 19.96 18.11
C ASN A 182 -12.03 20.95 18.50
N GLU A 183 -12.50 21.77 17.54
CA GLU A 183 -13.67 22.63 17.72
C GLU A 183 -14.95 21.81 17.98
N MET A 184 -15.21 20.79 17.16
CA MET A 184 -16.38 19.91 17.32
C MET A 184 -16.39 19.23 18.70
N VAL A 185 -15.23 18.79 19.20
CA VAL A 185 -15.08 18.23 20.55
C VAL A 185 -15.40 19.29 21.61
N ARG A 186 -14.86 20.51 21.46
CA ARG A 186 -15.10 21.62 22.40
C ARG A 186 -16.57 22.01 22.47
N ASN A 187 -17.27 21.94 21.35
CA ASN A 187 -18.70 22.26 21.24
C ASN A 187 -19.61 21.10 21.68
N GLY A 188 -19.06 19.93 22.00
CA GLY A 188 -19.84 18.74 22.34
C GLY A 188 -20.57 18.12 21.15
N GLU A 189 -20.18 18.44 19.91
CA GLU A 189 -20.76 17.86 18.69
C GLU A 189 -20.39 16.37 18.55
N VAL A 190 -19.22 15.98 19.06
CA VAL A 190 -18.64 14.62 19.07
C VAL A 190 -17.83 14.41 20.34
N GLY A 191 -17.58 13.15 20.72
CA GLY A 191 -16.64 12.82 21.79
C GLY A 191 -15.16 13.02 21.39
N PRO A 192 -14.20 12.82 22.31
CA PRO A 192 -12.78 13.02 22.03
C PRO A 192 -12.28 12.22 20.82
N ILE A 193 -11.38 12.82 20.03
CA ILE A 193 -10.83 12.22 18.81
C ILE A 193 -9.32 12.07 18.95
N MET A 194 -8.82 10.86 18.72
CA MET A 194 -7.39 10.60 18.62
C MET A 194 -6.94 10.73 17.17
N LEU A 195 -5.92 11.55 16.93
CA LEU A 195 -5.28 11.68 15.62
C LEU A 195 -4.04 10.80 15.55
N GLY A 196 -3.77 10.23 14.37
CA GLY A 196 -2.60 9.39 14.15
C GLY A 196 -2.33 9.17 12.66
N ARG A 197 -1.41 8.26 12.37
CA ARG A 197 -1.02 7.88 11.01
C ARG A 197 -0.37 6.50 10.99
N ASP A 198 -0.19 5.96 9.79
CA ASP A 198 0.74 4.86 9.58
C ASP A 198 2.19 5.40 9.45
N HIS A 199 3.18 4.51 9.51
CA HIS A 199 4.59 4.84 9.27
C HIS A 199 4.92 5.03 7.78
N HIS A 200 4.02 4.63 6.88
CA HIS A 200 4.13 4.88 5.44
C HIS A 200 3.71 6.32 5.10
N ASP A 201 4.55 7.30 5.48
CA ASP A 201 4.30 8.74 5.33
C ASP A 201 5.55 9.45 4.78
N ALA A 202 5.37 10.70 4.34
CA ALA A 202 6.44 11.58 3.83
C ALA A 202 7.51 11.92 4.89
#